data_AF-A0A183H5I2-F1
#
_entry.id   AF-A0A183H5I2-F1
#
_cell.length_a   1.000
_cell.length_b   1.000
_cell.length_c   1.000
_cell.angle_alpha   90.00
_cell.angle_beta   90.00
_cell.angle_gamma   90.00
#
_symmetry.space_group_name_H-M   'P 1'
#
loop_
_entity.id
_entity.type
_entity.pdbx_description
1 polymer ?
#
loop_
_entity_poly.entity_id
_entity_poly.type
_entity_poly.pdbx_seq_one_letter_code
_entity_poly.pdbx_strand_id
1 'polypeptide(L)' 'MSIDAFHNTSLHIGDVISLYAKGRYRSVEDRSEERLSPRTGFLSTLGLVDDRCIVEIGNGTPDSPPKKFRGIF' A
#
# COMPACT_ATOMS: atom_id res chain seq x y z
N MET A 1 35.11 11.20 3.07
CA MET A 1 34.11 10.19 3.49
C MET A 1 32.85 10.97 3.88
N SER A 2 31.84 11.02 3.01
CA SER A 2 30.62 10.18 3.06
C SER A 2 29.59 10.69 4.05
N ILE A 3 28.66 11.55 3.58
CA ILE A 3 27.36 11.75 4.24
C ILE A 3 26.18 11.64 3.26
N ASP A 4 26.37 11.86 1.94
CA ASP A 4 25.27 11.77 0.96
C ASP A 4 25.07 10.38 0.34
N ALA A 5 25.85 9.37 0.73
CA ALA A 5 25.78 8.01 0.18
C ALA A 5 24.70 7.12 0.81
N PHE A 6 23.96 7.60 1.84
CA PHE A 6 23.10 6.76 2.68
C PHE A 6 21.58 6.99 2.56
N HIS A 7 21.11 7.88 1.68
CA HIS A 7 19.67 8.13 1.53
C HIS A 7 19.00 7.36 0.40
N ASN A 8 19.72 6.49 -0.31
CA ASN A 8 19.16 5.70 -1.40
C ASN A 8 19.62 4.25 -1.32
N THR A 9 18.90 3.45 -0.53
CA THR A 9 19.10 2.00 -0.47
C THR A 9 18.42 1.37 -1.67
N SER A 10 19.20 0.68 -2.52
CA SER A 10 18.62 -0.14 -3.59
C SER A 10 17.90 -1.35 -3.00
N LEU A 11 16.85 -1.82 -3.69
CA LEU A 11 16.15 -3.05 -3.34
C LEU A 11 17.00 -4.25 -3.78
N HIS A 12 17.21 -5.19 -2.87
CA HIS A 12 17.96 -6.42 -3.13
C HIS A 12 17.04 -7.64 -3.09
N ILE A 13 17.47 -8.72 -3.74
CA ILE A 13 16.81 -10.02 -3.64
C ILE A 13 16.93 -10.50 -2.19
N GLY A 14 15.79 -10.86 -1.59
CA GLY A 14 15.70 -11.26 -0.18
C GLY A 14 15.19 -10.16 0.75
N ASP A 15 15.03 -8.92 0.26
CA ASP A 15 14.44 -7.84 1.04
C ASP A 15 12.94 -8.11 1.28
N VAL A 16 12.51 -7.93 2.53
CA VAL A 16 11.10 -8.02 2.94
C VAL A 16 10.48 -6.63 2.85
N ILE A 17 9.56 -6.46 1.91
CA ILE A 17 8.89 -5.18 1.64
C ILE A 17 7.36 -5.30 1.75
N SER A 18 6.70 -4.16 1.95
CA SER A 18 5.26 -4.01 1.83
C SER A 18 4.92 -3.15 0.62
N LEU A 19 3.85 -3.49 -0.09
CA LEU A 19 3.39 -2.72 -1.25
C LEU A 19 2.22 -1.80 -0.84
N TYR A 20 2.33 -0.52 -1.17
CA TYR A 20 1.29 0.48 -0.93
C TYR A 20 0.71 0.97 -2.26
N ALA A 21 -0.59 0.75 -2.46
CA ALA A 21 -1.31 1.21 -3.63
C ALA A 21 -1.69 2.68 -3.45
N LYS A 22 -1.29 3.53 -4.41
CA LYS A 22 -1.74 4.92 -4.50
C LYS A 22 -2.80 5.06 -5.59
N GLY A 23 -4.08 5.18 -5.20
CA GLY A 23 -5.18 5.40 -6.14
C GLY A 23 -5.04 6.74 -6.87
N ARG A 24 -5.28 6.74 -8.19
CA ARG A 24 -5.47 7.98 -8.97
C ARG A 24 -6.92 8.42 -8.86
N TYR A 25 -7.15 9.72 -8.65
CA TYR A 25 -8.45 10.33 -8.90
C TYR A 25 -8.77 10.11 -10.38
N ARG A 26 -9.84 9.37 -10.72
CA ARG A 26 -10.32 9.38 -12.11
C ARG A 26 -10.92 10.76 -12.34
N SER A 27 -10.34 11.50 -13.29
CA SER A 27 -10.79 12.82 -13.70
C SER A 27 -12.26 12.77 -14.12
N VAL A 28 -13.13 13.37 -13.30
CA VAL A 28 -14.34 14.20 -13.54
C VAL A 28 -15.35 13.85 -14.67
N GLU A 29 -15.11 12.93 -15.59
CA GLU A 29 -16.05 12.63 -16.68
C GLU A 29 -17.03 11.49 -16.38
N ASP A 30 -16.85 10.76 -15.28
CA ASP A 30 -17.75 9.66 -14.87
C ASP A 30 -18.55 10.08 -13.61
N ARG A 31 -19.71 10.70 -13.84
CA ARG A 31 -20.60 11.30 -12.83
C ARG A 31 -21.28 10.27 -11.92
N SER A 32 -20.51 9.65 -11.03
CA SER A 32 -21.05 8.99 -9.82
C SER A 32 -20.31 9.50 -8.58
N GLU A 33 -21.04 10.26 -7.76
CA GLU A 33 -20.56 11.02 -6.59
C GLU A 33 -20.04 10.13 -5.44
N GLU A 34 -20.09 8.80 -5.59
CA GLU A 34 -19.61 7.80 -4.63
C GLU A 34 -18.12 7.40 -4.83
N ARG A 35 -17.41 8.03 -5.78
CA ARG A 35 -16.04 7.64 -6.18
C ARG A 35 -14.91 8.58 -5.72
N LEU A 36 -15.18 9.52 -4.81
CA LEU A 36 -14.21 10.56 -4.41
C LEU A 36 -13.14 10.10 -3.41
N SER A 37 -13.26 8.91 -2.84
CA SER A 37 -12.23 8.38 -1.94
C SER A 37 -11.07 7.78 -2.75
N PRO A 38 -9.84 8.33 -2.66
CA PRO A 38 -8.69 7.72 -3.31
C PRO A 38 -8.50 6.33 -2.70
N ARG A 39 -8.68 5.30 -3.53
CA ARG A 39 -8.47 3.90 -3.15
C ARG A 39 -6.98 3.69 -2.90
N THR A 40 -6.57 3.95 -1.67
CA THR A 40 -5.19 3.87 -1.19
C THR A 40 -5.12 2.92 -0.01
N GLY A 41 -4.05 2.13 0.06
CA GLY A 41 -3.91 1.12 1.10
C GLY A 41 -2.78 0.13 0.84
N PHE A 42 -2.49 -0.72 1.82
CA PHE A 42 -1.50 -1.78 1.70
C PHE A 42 -2.10 -3.04 1.06
N LEU A 43 -1.27 -3.76 0.30
CA LEU A 43 -1.61 -5.09 -0.21
C LEU A 43 -1.58 -6.10 0.94
N SER A 44 -2.61 -6.95 1.02
CA SER A 44 -2.82 -7.94 2.07
C SER A 44 -3.53 -9.18 1.49
N THR A 45 -3.69 -10.20 2.32
CA THR A 45 -4.41 -11.45 2.00
C THR A 45 -5.61 -11.61 2.92
N LEU A 46 -6.66 -12.29 2.47
CA LEU A 46 -7.85 -12.58 3.28
C LEU A 46 -7.66 -13.69 4.31
N GLY A 47 -6.47 -14.28 4.39
CA GLY A 47 -6.11 -15.32 5.35
C GLY A 47 -5.27 -16.40 4.69
N LEU A 48 -5.03 -17.51 5.39
CA LEU A 48 -4.24 -18.63 4.87
C LEU A 48 -5.03 -19.56 3.94
N VAL A 49 -6.37 -19.50 4.03
CA VAL A 49 -7.28 -20.37 3.25
C VAL A 49 -7.66 -19.72 1.92
N ASP A 50 -7.65 -18.39 1.89
CA ASP A 50 -8.07 -17.60 0.73
C ASP A 50 -6.83 -17.02 0.04
N ASP A 51 -6.61 -17.42 -1.20
CA ASP A 51 -5.46 -17.04 -2.02
C ASP A 51 -5.61 -15.66 -2.68
N ARG A 52 -6.74 -14.99 -2.47
CA ARG A 52 -7.00 -13.68 -3.07
C ARG A 52 -6.21 -12.60 -2.32
N CYS A 53 -5.51 -11.81 -3.12
CA CYS A 53 -4.86 -10.59 -2.65
C CYS A 53 -5.85 -9.42 -2.71
N ILE A 54 -5.86 -8.60 -1.67
CA ILE A 54 -6.72 -7.42 -1.56
C ILE A 54 -5.91 -6.17 -1.17
N VAL A 55 -6.44 -4.99 -1.47
CA VAL A 55 -5.91 -3.73 -0.92
C VAL A 55 -6.84 -3.27 0.19
N GLU A 56 -6.29 -3.08 1.38
CA GLU A 56 -7.04 -2.61 2.53
C GLU A 56 -7.21 -1.09 2.46
N ILE A 57 -8.30 -0.64 1.84
CA ILE A 57 -8.55 0.78 1.62
C ILE A 57 -8.73 1.50 2.95
N GLY A 58 -7.92 2.54 3.19
CA GLY A 58 -7.99 3.37 4.39
C GLY A 58 -7.38 2.75 5.64
N ASN A 59 -6.82 1.54 5.57
CA ASN A 59 -6.12 0.92 6.71
C ASN A 59 -4.64 1.32 6.74
N GLY A 60 -4.38 2.55 7.18
CA GLY A 60 -3.05 3.11 7.37
C GLY A 60 -2.44 3.80 6.15
N THR A 61 -1.32 4.48 6.39
CA THR A 61 -0.55 5.27 5.42
C THR A 61 0.93 4.88 5.49
N PRO A 62 1.76 5.29 4.52
CA PRO A 62 3.20 5.05 4.59
C PRO A 62 3.86 5.57 5.88
N ASP A 63 3.37 6.70 6.41
CA ASP A 63 3.86 7.29 7.68
C ASP A 63 3.27 6.62 8.93
N SER A 64 2.10 5.99 8.80
CA SER A 64 1.39 5.32 9.89
C SER A 64 0.85 3.97 9.43
N PRO A 65 1.67 2.91 9.45
CA PRO A 65 1.27 1.59 8.98
C PRO A 65 0.14 0.99 9.84
N PRO A 66 -0.74 0.16 9.27
CA PRO A 66 -1.81 -0.50 10.02
C PRO A 66 -1.28 -1.45 11.10
N LYS A 67 -2.05 -1.65 12.18
CA LYS A 67 -1.65 -2.55 13.29
C LYS A 67 -1.41 -4.00 12.84
N LYS A 68 -2.11 -4.46 11.80
CA LYS A 68 -1.98 -5.80 11.19
C LYS A 68 -1.05 -5.79 9.97
N PHE A 69 0.03 -4.99 10.01
CA PHE A 69 0.94 -4.75 8.89
C PHE A 69 1.59 -5.99 8.25
N ARG A 70 1.64 -7.12 8.97
CA ARG A 70 2.29 -8.37 8.55
C ARG A 70 1.31 -9.50 8.22
N GLY A 71 0.05 -9.17 8.00
CA GLY A 71 -0.98 -10.11 7.59
C GLY A 71 -1.74 -10.73 8.76
N ILE A 72 -2.90 -11.27 8.39
CA ILE A 72 -3.96 -11.84 9.23
C ILE A 72 -4.91 -10.76 9.78
N PHE A 73 -5.94 -10.45 8.99
CA PHE A 73 -7.23 -10.10 9.56
C PHE A 73 -7.79 -11.26 10.39
#